data_AF-A0A0G1HNP4-F1
#
_entry.id   AF-A0A0G1HNP4-F1
#
_cell.length_a   1.000
_cell.length_b   1.000
_cell.length_c   1.000
_cell.angle_alpha   90.00
_cell.angle_beta   90.00
_cell.angle_gamma   90.00
#
_symmetry.space_group_name_H-M   'P 1'
#
loop_
_entity.id
_entity.type
_entity.pdbx_description
1 polymer ?
#
loop_
_entity_poly.entity_id
_entity_poly.type
_entity_poly.pdbx_seq_one_letter_code
_entity_poly.pdbx_strand_id
1 'polypeptide(L)'
;MTNFQFPIYSEKKRKHGFTLVEVLVTVAVFVIIAIAFFSLFNSVLKFIQFKRVETQAANLATEQMEVARNMPYADVGTVSGIPPGIIPQTQTITRDNVSYTVDTDIRYVDDPYDGLLGGIDAAPTDYKKVKLTVSWDTIWGDGSIAFVSIVSPKGLETSASVGALRILVFDSNGIPIPQAEVDVENADVGVSIINAQTDDNGVALFTGVPPSIALYKITVDKAGYSQSRTYGVDDPTGNVTPNPLHLSVFDWQTTQAGFAIDRTSVLTITTELINIDPPTIPVSLPFSIHGAKVVGQDGGGVGIYKYNASFSTEASGAVTISPLEWDGYTITFNESVIGFNLIQYSPPTNDPISILPNTSVSISFLFQAPYEQYSLLVSVTDETDLPLTVANVRLVGGGGGYDHTEISSGTGQSFFAPLAETDYNINITKTGYNPIDLLNFPVNGNNEVKLQMFPT
;
A
#
# COMPACT_ATOMS: atom_id res chain seq x y z
N MET A 1 -75.66 17.95 -79.98
CA MET A 1 -75.22 16.77 -79.20
C MET A 1 -75.43 17.08 -77.73
N THR A 2 -76.11 16.18 -77.03
CA THR A 2 -76.84 16.34 -75.76
C THR A 2 -75.95 16.54 -74.53
N ASN A 3 -76.25 17.58 -73.73
CA ASN A 3 -75.73 17.79 -72.38
C ASN A 3 -76.51 16.91 -71.38
N PHE A 4 -75.80 16.01 -70.68
CA PHE A 4 -76.32 15.29 -69.52
C PHE A 4 -75.73 15.91 -68.24
N GLN A 5 -76.58 16.47 -67.38
CA GLN A 5 -76.25 16.87 -66.02
C GLN A 5 -76.71 15.79 -65.04
N PHE A 6 -75.81 15.28 -64.20
CA PHE A 6 -76.15 14.41 -63.07
C PHE A 6 -76.29 15.27 -61.80
N PRO A 7 -77.34 15.08 -60.96
CA PRO A 7 -77.45 15.77 -59.69
C PRO A 7 -76.59 15.08 -58.61
N ILE A 8 -75.78 15.85 -57.89
CA ILE A 8 -74.98 15.37 -56.75
C ILE A 8 -75.81 15.52 -55.48
N TYR A 9 -76.17 14.39 -54.84
CA TYR A 9 -76.69 14.39 -53.46
C TYR A 9 -75.53 14.44 -52.47
N SER A 10 -75.52 15.45 -51.59
CA SER A 10 -74.53 15.60 -50.52
C SER A 10 -74.97 14.88 -49.25
N GLU A 11 -74.39 13.72 -48.94
CA GLU A 11 -74.51 13.08 -47.63
C GLU A 11 -73.69 13.84 -46.56
N LYS A 12 -74.36 14.37 -45.53
CA LYS A 12 -73.70 14.91 -44.34
C LYS A 12 -73.08 13.76 -43.53
N LYS A 13 -71.76 13.55 -43.68
CA LYS A 13 -70.99 12.66 -42.78
C LYS A 13 -71.02 13.21 -41.35
N ARG A 14 -71.54 12.43 -40.41
CA ARG A 14 -71.42 12.69 -38.96
C ARG A 14 -69.96 12.50 -38.53
N LYS A 15 -69.30 13.58 -38.09
CA LYS A 15 -67.99 13.48 -37.43
C LYS A 15 -68.19 12.82 -36.08
N HIS A 16 -67.66 11.61 -35.90
CA HIS A 16 -67.64 10.94 -34.60
C HIS A 16 -66.50 11.56 -33.77
N GLY A 17 -66.77 11.87 -32.50
CA GLY A 17 -65.76 12.37 -31.57
C GLY A 17 -64.82 11.27 -31.08
N PHE A 18 -63.64 11.66 -30.59
CA PHE A 18 -62.66 10.73 -30.03
C PHE A 18 -63.13 10.10 -28.71
N THR A 19 -62.75 8.85 -28.47
CA THR A 19 -63.00 8.19 -27.18
C THR A 19 -61.96 8.63 -26.14
N LEU A 20 -62.32 8.61 -24.85
CA LEU A 20 -61.40 8.98 -23.76
C LEU A 20 -60.12 8.10 -23.77
N VAL A 21 -60.27 6.81 -24.10
CA VAL A 21 -59.17 5.85 -24.18
C VAL A 21 -58.19 6.20 -25.30
N GLU A 22 -58.71 6.62 -26.47
CA GLU A 22 -57.89 7.01 -27.63
C GLU A 22 -57.07 8.28 -27.36
N VAL A 23 -57.65 9.25 -26.64
CA VAL A 23 -56.92 10.44 -26.18
C VAL A 23 -55.82 10.05 -25.19
N LEU A 24 -56.10 9.16 -24.24
CA LEU A 24 -55.13 8.71 -23.24
C LEU A 24 -53.93 8.00 -23.89
N VAL A 25 -54.19 7.08 -24.81
CA VAL A 25 -53.13 6.37 -25.56
C VAL A 25 -52.30 7.34 -26.40
N THR A 26 -52.95 8.30 -27.08
CA THR A 26 -52.24 9.30 -27.90
C THR A 26 -51.33 10.18 -27.05
N VAL A 27 -51.82 10.63 -25.89
CA VAL A 27 -51.02 11.41 -24.94
C VAL A 27 -49.86 10.59 -24.38
N ALA A 28 -50.09 9.31 -24.03
CA ALA A 28 -49.03 8.43 -23.53
C ALA A 28 -47.91 8.24 -24.56
N VAL A 29 -48.26 7.95 -25.82
CA VAL A 29 -47.27 7.80 -26.91
C VAL A 29 -46.54 9.11 -27.16
N PHE A 30 -47.25 10.25 -27.17
CA PHE A 30 -46.63 11.56 -27.35
C PHE A 30 -45.66 11.89 -26.22
N VAL A 31 -45.99 11.60 -24.96
CA VAL A 31 -45.11 11.83 -23.80
C VAL A 31 -43.85 10.98 -23.90
N ILE A 32 -43.94 9.71 -24.29
CA ILE A 32 -42.77 8.84 -24.48
C ILE A 32 -41.85 9.40 -25.57
N ILE A 33 -42.41 9.80 -26.71
CA ILE A 33 -41.65 10.39 -27.82
C ILE A 33 -41.01 11.72 -27.39
N ALA A 34 -41.75 12.57 -26.67
CA ALA A 34 -41.26 13.86 -26.18
C ALA A 34 -40.09 13.69 -25.19
N ILE A 35 -40.18 12.73 -24.27
CA ILE A 35 -39.09 12.40 -23.34
C ILE A 35 -37.87 11.87 -24.08
N ALA A 36 -38.07 10.96 -25.05
CA ALA A 36 -36.98 10.42 -25.86
C ALA A 36 -36.26 11.52 -26.66
N PHE A 37 -37.04 12.42 -27.29
CA PHE A 37 -36.51 13.54 -28.04
C PHE A 37 -35.77 14.54 -27.14
N PHE A 38 -36.32 14.89 -25.99
CA PHE A 38 -35.69 15.80 -25.02
C PHE A 38 -34.38 15.21 -24.48
N SER A 39 -34.35 13.92 -24.16
CA SER A 39 -33.14 13.21 -23.74
C SER A 39 -32.06 13.21 -24.82
N LEU A 40 -32.44 12.94 -26.08
CA LEU A 40 -31.52 12.97 -27.22
C LEU A 40 -30.96 14.39 -27.44
N PHE A 41 -31.82 15.41 -27.38
CA PHE A 41 -31.41 16.81 -27.54
C PHE A 41 -30.41 17.23 -26.46
N ASN A 42 -30.67 16.92 -25.19
CA ASN A 42 -29.73 17.20 -24.10
C ASN A 42 -28.42 16.43 -24.26
N SER A 43 -28.47 15.18 -24.74
CA SER A 43 -27.28 14.36 -25.00
C SER A 43 -26.40 14.98 -26.11
N VAL A 44 -27.02 15.47 -27.18
CA VAL A 44 -26.32 16.19 -28.26
C VAL A 44 -25.67 17.47 -27.74
N LEU A 45 -26.38 18.26 -26.92
CA LEU A 45 -25.81 19.47 -26.32
C LEU A 45 -24.63 19.14 -25.40
N LYS A 46 -24.74 18.12 -24.56
CA LYS A 46 -23.63 17.65 -23.71
C LYS A 46 -22.42 17.23 -24.55
N PHE A 47 -22.65 16.48 -25.63
CA PHE A 47 -21.59 16.06 -26.54
C PHE A 47 -20.90 17.24 -27.25
N ILE A 48 -21.66 18.25 -27.69
CA ILE A 48 -21.10 19.47 -28.29
C ILE A 48 -20.22 20.22 -27.28
N GLN A 49 -20.66 20.37 -26.02
CA GLN A 49 -19.86 21.02 -24.99
C GLN A 49 -18.60 20.23 -24.66
N PHE A 50 -18.72 18.91 -24.50
CA PHE A 50 -17.57 18.02 -24.29
C PHE A 50 -16.52 18.19 -25.41
N LYS A 51 -16.94 18.17 -26.68
CA LYS A 51 -16.03 18.36 -27.82
C LYS A 51 -15.42 19.76 -27.90
N ARG A 52 -16.14 20.79 -27.44
CA ARG A 52 -15.58 22.14 -27.29
C ARG A 52 -14.47 22.17 -26.24
N VAL A 53 -14.68 21.55 -25.07
CA VAL A 53 -13.69 21.46 -23.98
C VAL A 53 -12.45 20.69 -24.45
N GLU A 54 -12.63 19.54 -25.09
CA GLU A 54 -11.53 18.73 -25.64
C GLU A 54 -10.71 19.51 -26.69
N THR A 55 -11.37 20.24 -27.59
CA THR A 55 -10.70 21.09 -28.59
C THR A 55 -9.91 22.23 -27.93
N GLN A 56 -10.44 22.80 -26.84
CA GLN A 56 -9.74 23.84 -26.09
C GLN A 56 -8.52 23.28 -25.35
N ALA A 57 -8.63 22.09 -24.74
CA ALA A 57 -7.50 21.39 -24.17
C ALA A 57 -6.40 21.15 -25.22
N ALA A 58 -6.74 20.74 -26.43
CA ALA A 58 -5.77 20.50 -27.52
C ALA A 58 -5.03 21.77 -27.95
N ASN A 59 -5.76 22.89 -28.02
CA ASN A 59 -5.14 24.18 -28.29
C ASN A 59 -4.20 24.61 -27.15
N LEU A 60 -4.59 24.38 -25.89
CA LEU A 60 -3.75 24.68 -24.74
C LEU A 60 -2.49 23.82 -24.72
N ALA A 61 -2.61 22.51 -24.97
CA ALA A 61 -1.47 21.60 -25.08
C ALA A 61 -0.51 22.04 -26.19
N THR A 62 -1.05 22.48 -27.34
CA THR A 62 -0.25 23.01 -28.45
C THR A 62 0.49 24.28 -28.04
N GLU A 63 -0.19 25.23 -27.39
CA GLU A 63 0.40 26.47 -26.88
C GLU A 63 1.55 26.19 -25.90
N GLN A 64 1.32 25.35 -24.90
CA GLN A 64 2.34 24.98 -23.92
C GLN A 64 3.53 24.24 -24.56
N MET A 65 3.26 23.40 -25.57
CA MET A 65 4.32 22.72 -26.31
C MET A 65 5.16 23.70 -27.15
N GLU A 66 4.54 24.73 -27.74
CA GLU A 66 5.28 25.78 -28.44
C GLU A 66 6.14 26.63 -27.51
N VAL A 67 5.67 26.88 -26.29
CA VAL A 67 6.49 27.54 -25.25
C VAL A 67 7.73 26.70 -24.96
N ALA A 68 7.56 25.40 -24.72
CA ALA A 68 8.69 24.49 -24.48
C ALA A 68 9.66 24.41 -25.68
N ARG A 69 9.14 24.40 -26.92
CA ARG A 69 9.97 24.35 -28.14
C ARG A 69 10.78 25.63 -28.40
N ASN A 70 10.26 26.79 -28.03
CA ASN A 70 10.90 28.09 -28.30
C ASN A 70 11.76 28.58 -27.13
N MET A 71 11.77 27.85 -26.02
CA MET A 71 12.57 28.15 -24.84
C MET A 71 14.05 27.77 -25.04
N PRO A 72 15.01 28.49 -24.43
CA PRO A 72 16.41 28.06 -24.41
C PRO A 72 16.54 26.63 -23.85
N TYR A 73 17.39 25.79 -24.45
CA TYR A 73 17.54 24.39 -24.04
C TYR A 73 17.81 24.23 -22.53
N ALA A 74 18.60 25.13 -21.94
CA ALA A 74 18.91 25.13 -20.51
C ALA A 74 17.68 25.35 -19.62
N ASP A 75 16.69 26.13 -20.09
CA ASP A 75 15.49 26.47 -19.33
C ASP A 75 14.36 25.43 -19.49
N VAL A 76 14.45 24.57 -20.52
CA VAL A 76 13.51 23.47 -20.76
C VAL A 76 13.72 22.39 -19.72
N GLY A 77 12.99 22.47 -18.63
CA GLY A 77 13.04 21.55 -17.51
C GLY A 77 11.98 21.95 -16.50
N THR A 78 11.66 21.07 -15.57
CA THR A 78 10.68 21.41 -14.55
C THR A 78 11.33 22.13 -13.39
N VAL A 79 10.56 22.99 -12.71
CA VAL A 79 10.99 23.62 -11.46
C VAL A 79 11.34 22.51 -10.47
N SER A 80 12.56 22.54 -9.95
CA SER A 80 13.13 21.51 -9.06
C SER A 80 13.21 20.08 -9.65
N GLY A 81 12.99 19.91 -10.95
CA GLY A 81 13.09 18.60 -11.59
C GLY A 81 14.48 18.29 -12.13
N ILE A 82 14.57 17.15 -12.83
CA ILE A 82 15.74 16.72 -13.57
C ILE A 82 15.28 16.37 -15.00
N PRO A 83 15.58 17.20 -16.02
CA PRO A 83 16.39 18.41 -16.00
C PRO A 83 15.80 19.57 -15.18
N PRO A 84 16.65 20.40 -14.54
CA PRO A 84 16.20 21.64 -13.96
C PRO A 84 15.75 22.62 -15.05
N GLY A 85 14.70 23.39 -14.75
CA GLY A 85 14.24 24.47 -15.61
C GLY A 85 13.18 25.33 -14.93
N ILE A 86 12.40 26.06 -15.75
CA ILE A 86 11.43 27.05 -15.27
C ILE A 86 9.98 26.64 -15.47
N ILE A 87 9.72 25.48 -16.07
CA ILE A 87 8.36 25.02 -16.36
C ILE A 87 7.75 24.40 -15.10
N PRO A 88 6.56 24.81 -14.65
CA PRO A 88 5.90 24.13 -13.53
C PRO A 88 5.59 22.67 -13.87
N GLN A 89 5.84 21.74 -12.93
CA GLN A 89 5.47 20.32 -13.11
C GLN A 89 3.95 20.17 -13.23
N THR A 90 3.18 20.91 -12.44
CA THR A 90 1.72 20.98 -12.53
C THR A 90 1.27 22.43 -12.45
N GLN A 91 0.34 22.82 -13.34
CA GLN A 91 -0.29 24.14 -13.31
C GLN A 91 -1.76 24.06 -13.70
N THR A 92 -2.57 24.95 -13.13
CA THR A 92 -3.99 25.06 -13.48
C THR A 92 -4.20 26.29 -14.34
N ILE A 93 -4.82 26.10 -15.52
CA ILE A 93 -5.10 27.16 -16.47
C ILE A 93 -6.61 27.21 -16.71
N THR A 94 -7.21 28.39 -16.55
CA THR A 94 -8.64 28.59 -16.78
C THR A 94 -8.87 29.25 -18.14
N ARG A 95 -9.70 28.63 -18.99
CA ARG A 95 -10.12 29.16 -20.29
C ARG A 95 -11.61 28.99 -20.47
N ASP A 96 -12.32 30.04 -20.89
CA ASP A 96 -13.79 30.03 -21.05
C ASP A 96 -14.56 29.49 -19.82
N ASN A 97 -14.08 29.82 -18.61
CA ASN A 97 -14.65 29.37 -17.34
C ASN A 97 -14.58 27.84 -17.12
N VAL A 98 -13.69 27.16 -17.84
CA VAL A 98 -13.29 25.77 -17.62
C VAL A 98 -11.87 25.74 -17.10
N SER A 99 -11.64 24.98 -16.04
CA SER A 99 -10.32 24.78 -15.45
C SER A 99 -9.67 23.55 -16.07
N TYR A 100 -8.43 23.69 -16.52
CA TYR A 100 -7.61 22.62 -17.06
C TYR A 100 -6.38 22.44 -16.17
N THR A 101 -6.03 21.21 -15.86
CA THR A 101 -4.76 20.89 -15.20
C THR A 101 -3.76 20.47 -16.28
N VAL A 102 -2.60 21.12 -16.30
CA VAL A 102 -1.50 20.80 -17.21
C VAL A 102 -0.37 20.19 -16.40
N ASP A 103 -0.12 18.91 -16.63
CA ASP A 103 1.00 18.16 -16.05
C ASP A 103 2.12 18.01 -17.08
N THR A 104 3.32 18.41 -16.68
CA THR A 104 4.53 18.44 -17.52
C THR A 104 5.57 17.48 -16.97
N ASP A 105 5.91 16.47 -17.75
CA ASP A 105 6.99 15.52 -17.48
C ASP A 105 8.11 15.76 -18.49
N ILE A 106 9.28 16.19 -18.00
CA ILE A 106 10.46 16.44 -18.82
C ILE A 106 11.58 15.56 -18.29
N ARG A 107 12.19 14.78 -19.19
CA ARG A 107 13.29 13.88 -18.84
C ARG A 107 14.43 14.02 -19.83
N TYR A 108 15.65 13.88 -19.34
CA TYR A 108 16.78 13.59 -20.20
C TYR A 108 16.60 12.21 -20.85
N VAL A 109 17.06 12.09 -22.08
CA VAL A 109 17.09 10.83 -22.83
C VAL A 109 18.52 10.56 -23.25
N ASP A 110 18.91 9.31 -23.00
CA ASP A 110 20.14 8.66 -23.45
C ASP A 110 19.80 7.84 -24.71
N ASP A 111 20.31 8.23 -25.87
CA ASP A 111 20.03 7.66 -27.17
C ASP A 111 21.05 6.54 -27.50
N PRO A 112 20.61 5.32 -27.82
CA PRO A 112 21.52 4.22 -28.16
C PRO A 112 22.49 4.46 -29.34
N TYR A 113 22.34 5.57 -30.07
CA TYR A 113 23.10 5.89 -31.27
C TYR A 113 24.62 6.01 -31.05
N ASP A 114 25.06 6.62 -29.97
CA ASP A 114 26.49 6.85 -29.64
C ASP A 114 26.96 6.10 -28.39
N GLY A 115 26.04 5.48 -27.67
CA GLY A 115 26.31 4.58 -26.58
C GLY A 115 25.14 4.57 -25.63
N LEU A 116 25.37 4.10 -24.41
CA LEU A 116 24.45 4.28 -23.29
C LEU A 116 25.30 4.52 -22.04
N LEU A 117 24.70 5.15 -21.04
CA LEU A 117 25.29 5.37 -19.74
C LEU A 117 25.82 4.06 -19.13
N GLY A 118 27.08 4.09 -18.68
CA GLY A 118 27.81 2.92 -18.18
C GLY A 118 28.59 2.17 -19.26
N GLY A 119 28.51 2.64 -20.52
CA GLY A 119 29.32 2.17 -21.65
C GLY A 119 30.42 3.17 -22.04
N ILE A 120 30.53 3.44 -23.33
CA ILE A 120 31.53 4.36 -23.92
C ILE A 120 31.00 5.80 -24.06
N ASP A 121 29.73 6.01 -23.76
CA ASP A 121 29.10 7.33 -23.84
C ASP A 121 29.47 8.18 -22.60
N ALA A 122 29.98 9.37 -22.89
CA ALA A 122 30.46 10.36 -21.92
C ALA A 122 29.52 11.59 -21.85
N ALA A 123 28.31 11.51 -22.42
CA ALA A 123 27.28 12.54 -22.38
C ALA A 123 25.87 11.94 -22.54
N PRO A 124 25.37 11.16 -21.55
CA PRO A 124 24.13 10.35 -21.61
C PRO A 124 22.83 11.18 -21.54
N THR A 125 22.91 12.45 -21.89
CA THR A 125 21.82 13.43 -21.84
C THR A 125 21.67 14.10 -23.19
N ASP A 126 21.44 13.32 -24.24
CA ASP A 126 21.44 13.76 -25.64
C ASP A 126 20.37 14.81 -25.93
N TYR A 127 19.15 14.54 -25.46
CA TYR A 127 18.03 15.43 -25.63
C TYR A 127 17.04 15.33 -24.47
N LYS A 128 16.10 16.28 -24.44
CA LYS A 128 15.03 16.30 -23.46
C LYS A 128 13.74 15.86 -24.13
N LYS A 129 13.04 14.89 -23.55
CA LYS A 129 11.68 14.51 -23.97
C LYS A 129 10.70 15.25 -23.08
N VAL A 130 9.80 15.99 -23.70
CA VAL A 130 8.74 16.78 -23.04
C VAL A 130 7.42 16.08 -23.31
N LYS A 131 6.73 15.64 -22.25
CA LYS A 131 5.37 15.13 -22.28
C LYS A 131 4.47 16.09 -21.51
N LEU A 132 3.44 16.60 -22.18
CA LEU A 132 2.41 17.44 -21.58
C LEU A 132 1.10 16.67 -21.55
N THR A 133 0.44 16.61 -20.40
CA THR A 133 -0.89 16.05 -20.24
C THR A 133 -1.84 17.15 -19.79
N VAL A 134 -2.89 17.41 -20.57
CA VAL A 134 -3.93 18.39 -20.21
C VAL A 134 -5.18 17.62 -19.85
N SER A 135 -5.66 17.77 -18.62
CA SER A 135 -6.85 17.12 -18.09
C SER A 135 -7.93 18.13 -17.70
N TRP A 136 -9.18 17.71 -17.73
CA TRP A 136 -10.34 18.49 -17.31
C TRP A 136 -11.37 17.60 -16.62
N ASP A 137 -12.13 18.19 -15.70
CA ASP A 137 -13.31 17.61 -15.09
C ASP A 137 -14.44 18.64 -15.11
N THR A 138 -15.53 18.33 -15.79
CA THR A 138 -16.66 19.24 -15.98
C THR A 138 -17.99 18.50 -15.85
N ILE A 139 -19.07 19.25 -15.64
CA ILE A 139 -20.44 18.71 -15.67
C ILE A 139 -20.80 18.00 -16.99
N TRP A 140 -20.08 18.30 -18.07
CA TRP A 140 -20.29 17.70 -19.39
C TRP A 140 -19.46 16.43 -19.62
N GLY A 141 -18.52 16.13 -18.72
CA GLY A 141 -17.60 15.00 -18.78
C GLY A 141 -16.19 15.40 -18.38
N ASP A 142 -15.42 14.40 -17.99
CA ASP A 142 -13.99 14.44 -17.70
C ASP A 142 -13.17 13.88 -18.88
N GLY A 143 -11.89 14.19 -18.91
CA GLY A 143 -11.00 13.66 -19.94
C GLY A 143 -9.58 14.20 -19.84
N SER A 144 -8.69 13.64 -20.67
CA SER A 144 -7.32 14.12 -20.82
C SER A 144 -6.80 13.89 -22.24
N ILE A 145 -5.78 14.67 -22.61
CA ILE A 145 -5.01 14.51 -23.84
C ILE A 145 -3.52 14.66 -23.52
N ALA A 146 -2.66 13.97 -24.28
CA ALA A 146 -1.22 14.03 -24.08
C ALA A 146 -0.49 14.39 -25.39
N PHE A 147 0.51 15.26 -25.28
CA PHE A 147 1.40 15.66 -26.36
C PHE A 147 2.83 15.32 -25.98
N VAL A 148 3.62 14.83 -26.92
CA VAL A 148 5.04 14.50 -26.72
C VAL A 148 5.86 15.21 -27.78
N SER A 149 6.95 15.82 -27.36
CA SER A 149 7.97 16.40 -28.25
C SER A 149 9.36 16.11 -27.67
N ILE A 150 10.38 16.29 -28.50
CA ILE A 150 11.77 16.31 -28.06
C ILE A 150 12.34 17.73 -28.23
N VAL A 151 13.33 18.07 -27.41
CA VAL A 151 14.09 19.31 -27.49
C VAL A 151 15.57 18.94 -27.37
N SER A 152 16.36 19.30 -28.38
CA SER A 152 17.79 19.00 -28.45
C SER A 152 18.64 20.25 -28.21
N PRO A 153 19.87 20.12 -27.68
CA PRO A 153 20.75 21.26 -27.48
C PRO A 153 21.16 21.88 -28.83
N LYS A 154 21.52 23.17 -28.81
CA LYS A 154 22.11 23.83 -29.98
C LYS A 154 23.61 23.50 -30.02
N GLY A 155 24.00 22.51 -30.83
CA GLY A 155 25.39 22.09 -30.98
C GLY A 155 25.59 20.62 -30.59
N LEU A 156 26.83 20.28 -30.27
CA LEU A 156 27.22 18.95 -29.79
C LEU A 156 26.72 18.74 -28.35
N GLU A 157 26.38 17.52 -27.95
CA GLU A 157 26.16 17.22 -26.54
C GLU A 157 27.39 17.59 -25.70
N THR A 158 27.14 18.16 -24.52
CA THR A 158 28.19 18.56 -23.59
C THR A 158 28.12 17.69 -22.35
N SER A 159 29.27 17.22 -21.91
CA SER A 159 29.41 16.43 -20.69
C SER A 159 29.02 17.27 -19.47
N ALA A 160 27.77 17.16 -19.02
CA ALA A 160 27.37 17.72 -17.73
C ALA A 160 27.97 16.84 -16.62
N SER A 161 28.49 17.42 -15.53
CA SER A 161 28.93 16.64 -14.37
C SER A 161 27.71 16.10 -13.63
N VAL A 162 27.21 14.95 -14.08
CA VAL A 162 25.95 14.33 -13.66
C VAL A 162 26.09 12.81 -13.57
N GLY A 163 25.30 12.21 -12.71
CA GLY A 163 25.13 10.76 -12.62
C GLY A 163 23.71 10.32 -12.97
N ALA A 164 23.37 9.11 -12.57
CA ALA A 164 22.01 8.58 -12.69
C ALA A 164 21.56 7.87 -11.42
N LEU A 165 20.24 7.87 -11.20
CA LEU A 165 19.55 7.05 -10.21
C LEU A 165 18.70 6.03 -10.95
N ARG A 166 18.94 4.75 -10.65
CA ARG A 166 18.12 3.63 -11.14
C ARG A 166 17.41 2.99 -9.96
N ILE A 167 16.13 3.30 -9.81
CA ILE A 167 15.30 2.81 -8.71
C ILE A 167 14.50 1.62 -9.22
N LEU A 168 14.68 0.46 -8.58
CA LEU A 168 13.92 -0.76 -8.86
C LEU A 168 12.88 -0.97 -7.75
N VAL A 169 11.62 -1.10 -8.14
CA VAL A 169 10.50 -1.36 -7.24
C VAL A 169 9.93 -2.75 -7.51
N PHE A 170 9.81 -3.56 -6.48
CA PHE A 170 9.38 -4.95 -6.57
C PHE A 170 8.53 -5.38 -5.37
N ASP A 171 7.78 -6.47 -5.53
CA ASP A 171 6.94 -7.04 -4.48
C ASP A 171 7.69 -7.99 -3.54
N SER A 172 7.01 -8.55 -2.54
CA SER A 172 7.62 -9.52 -1.61
C SER A 172 8.15 -10.79 -2.28
N ASN A 173 7.70 -11.11 -3.51
CA ASN A 173 8.14 -12.25 -4.32
C ASN A 173 9.23 -11.86 -5.34
N GLY A 174 9.70 -10.61 -5.35
CA GLY A 174 10.67 -10.12 -6.32
C GLY A 174 10.10 -9.77 -7.68
N ILE A 175 8.78 -9.71 -7.84
CA ILE A 175 8.12 -9.34 -9.09
C ILE A 175 8.15 -7.82 -9.23
N PRO A 176 8.57 -7.26 -10.38
CA PRO A 176 8.60 -5.82 -10.58
C PRO A 176 7.19 -5.20 -10.49
N ILE A 177 7.10 -4.03 -9.86
CA ILE A 177 5.84 -3.30 -9.72
C ILE A 177 5.82 -2.13 -10.70
N PRO A 178 5.01 -2.19 -11.77
CA PRO A 178 4.85 -1.07 -12.69
C PRO A 178 4.01 0.03 -12.08
N GLN A 179 4.22 1.27 -12.51
CA GLN A 179 3.46 2.43 -12.05
C GLN A 179 3.46 2.61 -10.52
N ALA A 180 4.53 2.20 -9.85
CA ALA A 180 4.80 2.65 -8.48
C ALA A 180 5.31 4.10 -8.55
N GLU A 181 4.89 4.93 -7.61
CA GLU A 181 5.31 6.32 -7.49
C GLU A 181 6.65 6.36 -6.75
N VAL A 182 7.59 7.13 -7.29
CA VAL A 182 8.94 7.31 -6.81
C VAL A 182 9.19 8.80 -6.66
N ASP A 183 9.36 9.23 -5.42
CA ASP A 183 9.78 10.58 -5.09
C ASP A 183 11.29 10.63 -4.90
N VAL A 184 11.92 11.64 -5.47
CA VAL A 184 13.37 11.88 -5.38
C VAL A 184 13.60 13.31 -4.94
N GLU A 185 14.11 13.49 -3.73
CA GLU A 185 14.36 14.80 -3.15
C GLU A 185 15.82 14.96 -2.73
N ASN A 186 16.38 16.14 -3.01
CA ASN A 186 17.64 16.61 -2.46
C ASN A 186 17.66 18.15 -2.49
N ALA A 187 17.39 18.76 -1.33
CA ALA A 187 17.28 20.21 -1.21
C ALA A 187 18.59 20.96 -1.50
N ASP A 188 19.75 20.35 -1.22
CA ASP A 188 21.06 21.00 -1.38
C ASP A 188 21.39 21.30 -2.85
N VAL A 189 20.86 20.48 -3.76
CA VAL A 189 21.00 20.65 -5.21
C VAL A 189 19.69 21.04 -5.88
N GLY A 190 18.66 21.41 -5.10
CA GLY A 190 17.37 21.90 -5.59
C GLY A 190 16.54 20.85 -6.34
N VAL A 191 16.72 19.56 -6.05
CA VAL A 191 15.95 18.46 -6.67
C VAL A 191 14.75 18.11 -5.79
N SER A 192 13.58 18.01 -6.42
CA SER A 192 12.30 17.60 -5.85
C SER A 192 11.41 17.05 -6.97
N ILE A 193 11.60 15.79 -7.32
CA ILE A 193 10.75 15.07 -8.26
C ILE A 193 9.70 14.32 -7.47
N ILE A 194 8.43 14.55 -7.76
CA ILE A 194 7.31 13.94 -7.06
C ILE A 194 6.48 13.10 -8.04
N ASN A 195 6.02 11.93 -7.60
CA ASN A 195 5.16 10.98 -8.30
C ASN A 195 5.71 10.48 -9.64
N ALA A 196 7.03 10.31 -9.77
CA ALA A 196 7.59 9.68 -10.97
C ALA A 196 7.25 8.19 -10.98
N GLN A 197 6.69 7.69 -12.08
CA GLN A 197 6.22 6.31 -12.15
C GLN A 197 7.26 5.34 -12.71
N THR A 198 7.33 4.15 -12.12
CA THR A 198 8.10 3.01 -12.66
C THR A 198 7.50 2.49 -13.96
N ASP A 199 8.37 1.95 -14.83
CA ASP A 199 7.99 1.28 -16.08
C ASP A 199 7.44 -0.14 -15.85
N ASP A 200 7.13 -0.86 -16.94
CA ASP A 200 6.62 -2.24 -16.91
C ASP A 200 7.59 -3.24 -16.24
N ASN A 201 8.87 -2.88 -16.11
CA ASN A 201 9.91 -3.66 -15.44
C ASN A 201 10.15 -3.18 -14.00
N GLY A 202 9.30 -2.31 -13.46
CA GLY A 202 9.42 -1.78 -12.11
C GLY A 202 10.58 -0.80 -11.93
N VAL A 203 11.09 -0.20 -13.01
CA VAL A 203 12.24 0.70 -12.97
C VAL A 203 11.82 2.15 -13.16
N ALA A 204 12.28 3.02 -12.27
CA ALA A 204 12.34 4.46 -12.50
C ALA A 204 13.81 4.86 -12.70
N LEU A 205 14.13 5.32 -13.92
CA LEU A 205 15.46 5.79 -14.30
C LEU A 205 15.47 7.32 -14.39
N PHE A 206 16.36 7.93 -13.63
CA PHE A 206 16.64 9.36 -13.67
C PHE A 206 18.07 9.54 -14.14
N THR A 207 18.26 10.14 -15.32
CA THR A 207 19.56 10.54 -15.85
C THR A 207 19.77 12.04 -15.63
N GLY A 208 21.02 12.50 -15.64
CA GLY A 208 21.32 13.92 -15.43
C GLY A 208 21.20 14.36 -13.96
N VAL A 209 21.33 13.42 -13.02
CA VAL A 209 21.17 13.69 -11.59
C VAL A 209 22.44 14.37 -11.05
N PRO A 210 22.35 15.54 -10.40
CA PRO A 210 23.52 16.20 -9.81
C PRO A 210 24.28 15.30 -8.82
N PRO A 211 25.62 15.32 -8.78
CA PRO A 211 26.36 14.57 -7.78
C PRO A 211 26.10 15.08 -6.36
N SER A 212 25.86 14.17 -5.41
CA SER A 212 25.66 14.48 -3.99
C SER A 212 25.88 13.22 -3.14
N ILE A 213 26.34 13.36 -1.91
CA ILE A 213 26.69 12.21 -1.06
C ILE A 213 25.66 12.06 0.06
N ALA A 214 24.98 10.91 0.11
CA ALA A 214 24.04 10.51 1.15
C ALA A 214 22.94 11.54 1.46
N LEU A 215 22.42 12.19 0.41
CA LEU A 215 21.42 13.26 0.53
C LEU A 215 20.20 13.08 -0.38
N TYR A 216 20.24 12.12 -1.32
CA TYR A 216 19.07 11.79 -2.12
C TYR A 216 18.09 10.95 -1.31
N LYS A 217 16.98 11.58 -0.93
CA LYS A 217 15.86 10.94 -0.26
C LYS A 217 14.98 10.30 -1.32
N ILE A 218 14.79 8.99 -1.18
CA ILE A 218 13.87 8.24 -2.03
C ILE A 218 12.70 7.80 -1.19
N THR A 219 11.49 8.06 -1.66
CA THR A 219 10.25 7.49 -1.14
C THR A 219 9.56 6.77 -2.29
N VAL A 220 9.10 5.55 -2.03
CA VAL A 220 8.39 4.72 -2.99
C VAL A 220 7.09 4.25 -2.38
N ASP A 221 6.00 4.48 -3.10
CA ASP A 221 4.69 3.99 -2.72
C ASP A 221 3.79 3.73 -3.93
N LYS A 222 2.64 3.11 -3.65
CA LYS A 222 1.59 2.86 -4.62
C LYS A 222 0.28 2.71 -3.87
N ALA A 223 -0.80 3.26 -4.41
CA ALA A 223 -2.12 3.14 -3.77
C ALA A 223 -2.48 1.67 -3.46
N GLY A 224 -2.76 1.39 -2.17
CA GLY A 224 -3.06 0.04 -1.67
C GLY A 224 -1.83 -0.82 -1.33
N TYR A 225 -0.62 -0.30 -1.48
CA TYR A 225 0.65 -0.93 -1.12
C TYR A 225 1.26 -0.26 0.11
N SER A 226 2.20 -0.93 0.76
CA SER A 226 3.04 -0.32 1.79
C SER A 226 4.01 0.68 1.15
N GLN A 227 4.65 1.48 2.00
CA GLN A 227 5.68 2.44 1.59
C GLN A 227 7.07 1.92 1.94
N SER A 228 8.05 2.26 1.09
CA SER A 228 9.47 2.06 1.37
C SER A 228 10.24 3.35 1.11
N ARG A 229 11.21 3.67 1.96
CA ARG A 229 11.98 4.92 1.84
C ARG A 229 13.38 4.77 2.40
N THR A 230 14.25 5.70 2.02
CA THR A 230 15.56 5.91 2.65
C THR A 230 15.46 6.80 3.89
N TYR A 231 16.43 6.67 4.79
CA TYR A 231 16.51 7.37 6.07
C TYR A 231 17.82 8.15 6.18
N GLY A 232 17.76 9.27 6.89
CA GLY A 232 18.90 10.10 7.24
C GLY A 232 19.33 9.89 8.69
N VAL A 233 20.48 10.46 9.06
CA VAL A 233 20.87 10.55 10.48
C VAL A 233 19.80 11.36 11.21
N ASP A 234 19.40 10.88 12.38
CA ASP A 234 18.32 11.44 13.20
C ASP A 234 16.92 11.38 12.53
N ASP A 235 16.75 10.51 11.52
CA ASP A 235 15.46 10.16 10.91
C ASP A 235 15.22 8.64 10.96
N PRO A 236 14.31 8.14 11.82
CA PRO A 236 13.63 8.87 12.89
C PRO A 236 14.60 9.35 13.98
N THR A 237 14.15 10.24 14.86
CA THR A 237 14.98 10.82 15.93
C THR A 237 15.75 9.75 16.71
N GLY A 238 17.04 9.96 16.89
CA GLY A 238 17.96 9.01 17.53
C GLY A 238 18.64 8.03 16.58
N ASN A 239 18.24 7.92 15.31
CA ASN A 239 18.86 7.02 14.33
C ASN A 239 20.28 7.46 13.97
N VAL A 240 21.29 6.70 14.39
CA VAL A 240 22.71 6.99 14.10
C VAL A 240 23.29 6.10 13.00
N THR A 241 22.61 5.00 12.64
CA THR A 241 23.00 4.12 11.53
C THR A 241 21.81 3.84 10.61
N PRO A 242 21.39 4.81 9.77
CA PRO A 242 20.20 4.68 8.94
C PRO A 242 20.31 3.53 7.95
N ASN A 243 19.24 2.74 7.83
CA ASN A 243 19.18 1.62 6.90
C ASN A 243 17.75 1.45 6.32
N PRO A 244 17.53 1.65 5.02
CA PRO A 244 18.51 2.09 4.03
C PRO A 244 18.88 3.57 4.20
N LEU A 245 20.16 3.91 4.04
CA LEU A 245 20.65 5.30 4.04
C LEU A 245 20.19 6.05 2.78
N HIS A 246 20.02 7.36 2.87
CA HIS A 246 19.89 8.23 1.69
C HIS A 246 20.98 7.95 0.64
N LEU A 247 20.60 8.03 -0.63
CA LEU A 247 21.49 7.64 -1.72
C LEU A 247 22.55 8.70 -2.00
N SER A 248 23.66 8.25 -2.56
CA SER A 248 24.70 9.10 -3.13
C SER A 248 24.62 9.01 -4.66
N VAL A 249 24.92 10.09 -5.36
CA VAL A 249 25.12 10.09 -6.81
C VAL A 249 26.51 10.66 -7.05
N PHE A 250 27.27 9.98 -7.91
CA PHE A 250 28.60 10.43 -8.32
C PHE A 250 28.58 10.77 -9.80
N ASP A 251 29.52 11.63 -10.18
CA ASP A 251 29.70 12.01 -11.57
C ASP A 251 29.98 10.80 -12.45
N TRP A 252 29.29 10.69 -13.58
CA TRP A 252 29.41 9.60 -14.56
C TRP A 252 29.08 8.21 -14.01
N GLN A 253 28.34 8.12 -12.90
CA GLN A 253 27.98 6.85 -12.28
C GLN A 253 26.47 6.68 -12.14
N THR A 254 26.03 5.44 -12.33
CA THR A 254 24.67 5.02 -12.01
C THR A 254 24.64 4.44 -10.61
N THR A 255 23.88 5.09 -9.73
CA THR A 255 23.54 4.52 -8.42
C THR A 255 22.23 3.75 -8.54
N GLN A 256 22.26 2.50 -8.13
CA GLN A 256 21.10 1.61 -8.17
C GLN A 256 20.64 1.27 -6.76
N ALA A 257 19.33 1.32 -6.52
CA ALA A 257 18.71 0.91 -5.27
C ALA A 257 17.40 0.16 -5.53
N GLY A 258 17.12 -0.82 -4.66
CA GLY A 258 15.91 -1.64 -4.71
C GLY A 258 14.98 -1.33 -3.54
N PHE A 259 13.69 -1.17 -3.81
CA PHE A 259 12.65 -0.91 -2.82
C PHE A 259 11.55 -1.95 -2.94
N ALA A 260 11.35 -2.72 -1.87
CA ALA A 260 10.23 -3.64 -1.79
C ALA A 260 8.99 -2.89 -1.28
N ILE A 261 7.86 -3.00 -2.00
CA ILE A 261 6.52 -2.60 -1.54
C ILE A 261 5.52 -3.69 -1.93
N ASP A 262 4.43 -3.86 -1.21
CA ASP A 262 3.43 -4.88 -1.50
C ASP A 262 2.09 -4.47 -0.88
N ARG A 263 1.01 -5.13 -1.30
CA ARG A 263 -0.33 -4.84 -0.82
C ARG A 263 -0.44 -4.97 0.69
N THR A 264 -1.05 -3.98 1.31
CA THR A 264 -1.21 -3.95 2.77
C THR A 264 -2.23 -4.97 3.24
N SER A 265 -2.03 -5.44 4.47
CA SER A 265 -2.84 -6.45 5.13
C SER A 265 -3.60 -5.89 6.33
N VAL A 266 -4.48 -6.71 6.88
CA VAL A 266 -5.32 -6.39 8.03
C VAL A 266 -5.06 -7.42 9.14
N LEU A 267 -4.86 -6.95 10.37
CA LEU A 267 -4.77 -7.80 11.55
C LEU A 267 -5.92 -7.50 12.50
N THR A 268 -6.67 -8.53 12.88
CA THR A 268 -7.67 -8.45 13.94
C THR A 268 -7.15 -9.17 15.17
N ILE A 269 -7.06 -8.46 16.29
CA ILE A 269 -6.67 -9.00 17.59
C ILE A 269 -7.90 -9.08 18.48
N THR A 270 -8.14 -10.24 19.06
CA THR A 270 -9.20 -10.46 20.05
C THR A 270 -8.58 -10.85 21.39
N THR A 271 -9.12 -10.32 22.49
CA THR A 271 -8.70 -10.61 23.85
C THR A 271 -9.91 -11.00 24.70
N GLU A 272 -9.81 -12.14 25.35
CA GLU A 272 -10.86 -12.71 26.19
C GLU A 272 -10.28 -13.09 27.56
N LEU A 273 -11.13 -13.08 28.59
CA LEU A 273 -10.83 -13.60 29.91
C LEU A 273 -11.61 -14.89 30.13
N ILE A 274 -10.97 -15.89 30.73
CA ILE A 274 -11.66 -17.11 31.15
C ILE A 274 -12.74 -16.78 32.19
N ASN A 275 -13.92 -17.39 32.04
CA ASN A 275 -15.05 -17.20 32.92
C ASN A 275 -15.81 -18.53 33.10
N ILE A 276 -16.65 -18.64 34.14
CA ILE A 276 -17.38 -19.87 34.43
C ILE A 276 -18.56 -20.05 33.47
N ASP A 277 -19.32 -18.98 33.25
CA ASP A 277 -20.48 -18.95 32.35
C ASP A 277 -20.78 -17.49 31.92
N PRO A 278 -20.64 -17.12 30.63
CA PRO A 278 -20.09 -17.92 29.53
C PRO A 278 -18.62 -18.30 29.77
N PRO A 279 -18.07 -19.32 29.08
CA PRO A 279 -16.72 -19.84 29.34
C PRO A 279 -15.60 -18.82 29.12
N THR A 280 -15.85 -17.81 28.28
CA THR A 280 -14.97 -16.66 28.11
C THR A 280 -15.81 -15.38 28.01
N ILE A 281 -15.21 -14.26 28.39
CA ILE A 281 -15.80 -12.93 28.23
C ILE A 281 -14.81 -12.02 27.50
N PRO A 282 -15.25 -11.16 26.57
CA PRO A 282 -14.37 -10.17 25.98
C PRO A 282 -13.83 -9.20 27.02
N VAL A 283 -12.56 -8.81 26.88
CA VAL A 283 -11.91 -7.87 27.79
C VAL A 283 -11.08 -6.87 27.00
N SER A 284 -11.11 -5.60 27.43
CA SER A 284 -10.28 -4.54 26.86
C SER A 284 -8.91 -4.53 27.53
N LEU A 285 -7.84 -4.79 26.77
CA LEU A 285 -6.46 -4.88 27.26
C LEU A 285 -5.51 -4.02 26.42
N PRO A 286 -4.64 -3.22 27.06
CA PRO A 286 -3.56 -2.53 26.36
C PRO A 286 -2.44 -3.49 25.98
N PHE A 287 -1.84 -3.28 24.81
CA PHE A 287 -0.70 -4.03 24.31
C PHE A 287 0.17 -3.17 23.40
N SER A 288 1.43 -3.58 23.24
CA SER A 288 2.34 -3.03 22.23
C SER A 288 2.52 -4.02 21.08
N ILE A 289 2.73 -3.49 19.87
CA ILE A 289 3.00 -4.28 18.68
C ILE A 289 4.14 -3.62 17.89
N HIS A 290 5.11 -4.42 17.46
CA HIS A 290 6.16 -3.96 16.56
C HIS A 290 6.42 -4.97 15.44
N GLY A 291 6.88 -4.48 14.30
CA GLY A 291 7.35 -5.31 13.19
C GLY A 291 8.78 -5.83 13.43
N ALA A 292 9.23 -6.76 12.59
CA ALA A 292 10.60 -7.28 12.63
C ALA A 292 11.58 -6.38 11.86
N LYS A 293 11.10 -5.59 10.89
CA LYS A 293 11.94 -4.65 10.12
C LYS A 293 12.45 -3.50 10.99
N VAL A 294 13.75 -3.20 10.87
CA VAL A 294 14.41 -2.04 11.50
C VAL A 294 14.88 -1.03 10.45
N VAL A 295 14.84 0.26 10.81
CA VAL A 295 15.25 1.38 9.93
C VAL A 295 16.64 1.94 10.27
N GLY A 296 17.31 1.31 11.21
CA GLY A 296 18.61 1.70 11.73
C GLY A 296 18.77 1.33 13.20
N GLN A 297 19.73 1.97 13.86
CA GLN A 297 20.00 1.77 15.28
C GLN A 297 20.15 3.12 15.97
N ASP A 298 19.83 3.15 17.26
CA ASP A 298 20.07 4.31 18.12
C ASP A 298 21.53 4.38 18.60
N GLY A 299 21.86 5.45 19.36
CA GLY A 299 23.21 5.63 19.93
C GLY A 299 23.65 4.53 20.90
N GLY A 300 22.74 3.68 21.36
CA GLY A 300 23.03 2.50 22.18
C GLY A 300 23.18 1.20 21.38
N GLY A 301 22.98 1.24 20.06
CA GLY A 301 22.99 0.06 19.19
C GLY A 301 21.68 -0.73 19.18
N VAL A 302 20.60 -0.16 19.73
CA VAL A 302 19.26 -0.79 19.73
C VAL A 302 18.60 -0.53 18.39
N GLY A 303 18.06 -1.58 17.77
CA GLY A 303 17.34 -1.48 16.50
C GLY A 303 16.09 -0.61 16.64
N ILE A 304 15.93 0.34 15.72
CA ILE A 304 14.72 1.17 15.65
C ILE A 304 13.75 0.48 14.69
N TYR A 305 12.65 -0.05 15.23
CA TYR A 305 11.63 -0.71 14.41
C TYR A 305 10.95 0.25 13.45
N LYS A 306 10.71 -0.22 12.21
CA LYS A 306 9.96 0.53 11.20
C LYS A 306 8.51 0.73 11.62
N TYR A 307 7.91 -0.31 12.20
CA TYR A 307 6.57 -0.29 12.77
C TYR A 307 6.66 -0.55 14.26
N ASN A 308 6.16 0.38 15.08
CA ASN A 308 6.07 0.25 16.52
C ASN A 308 4.89 1.09 17.02
N ALA A 309 3.91 0.46 17.64
CA ALA A 309 2.69 1.11 18.08
C ALA A 309 2.14 0.47 19.36
N SER A 310 1.24 1.19 20.04
CA SER A 310 0.50 0.68 21.19
C SER A 310 -0.99 0.86 20.95
N PHE A 311 -1.76 -0.17 21.28
CA PHE A 311 -3.21 -0.21 21.12
C PHE A 311 -3.85 -0.75 22.39
N SER A 312 -5.18 -0.67 22.44
CA SER A 312 -5.99 -1.41 23.38
C SER A 312 -7.14 -2.04 22.61
N THR A 313 -7.51 -3.28 22.95
CA THR A 313 -8.78 -3.84 22.46
C THR A 313 -9.96 -3.04 23.00
N GLU A 314 -11.08 -3.05 22.29
CA GLU A 314 -12.29 -2.33 22.70
C GLU A 314 -13.11 -3.12 23.75
N ALA A 315 -14.26 -2.59 24.16
CA ALA A 315 -15.18 -3.30 25.05
C ALA A 315 -15.73 -4.62 24.45
N SER A 316 -15.69 -4.75 23.12
CA SER A 316 -15.98 -5.99 22.39
C SER A 316 -14.86 -7.03 22.50
N GLY A 317 -13.74 -6.69 23.15
CA GLY A 317 -12.52 -7.50 23.19
C GLY A 317 -11.79 -7.57 21.86
N ALA A 318 -12.14 -6.78 20.85
CA ALA A 318 -11.48 -6.82 19.55
C ALA A 318 -10.90 -5.46 19.14
N VAL A 319 -9.85 -5.48 18.32
CA VAL A 319 -9.33 -4.32 17.59
C VAL A 319 -8.85 -4.77 16.20
N THR A 320 -9.07 -3.92 15.20
CA THR A 320 -8.59 -4.15 13.83
C THR A 320 -7.53 -3.11 13.50
N ILE A 321 -6.36 -3.59 13.09
CA ILE A 321 -5.19 -2.81 12.72
C ILE A 321 -5.00 -2.91 11.20
N SER A 322 -5.04 -1.75 10.53
CA SER A 322 -4.87 -1.61 9.10
C SER A 322 -4.50 -0.15 8.78
N PRO A 323 -3.69 0.11 7.74
CA PRO A 323 -2.98 -0.87 6.91
C PRO A 323 -1.70 -1.42 7.59
N LEU A 324 -1.40 -2.70 7.40
CA LEU A 324 -0.13 -3.31 7.82
C LEU A 324 0.71 -3.76 6.63
N GLU A 325 2.02 -3.54 6.70
CA GLU A 325 2.99 -4.10 5.74
C GLU A 325 3.17 -5.60 6.00
N TRP A 326 3.55 -6.37 4.97
CA TRP A 326 3.98 -7.75 5.20
C TRP A 326 5.25 -7.75 6.07
N ASP A 327 5.19 -8.42 7.20
CA ASP A 327 6.28 -8.52 8.17
C ASP A 327 5.97 -9.60 9.20
N GLY A 328 6.95 -9.93 10.03
CA GLY A 328 6.71 -10.57 11.32
C GLY A 328 6.31 -9.51 12.35
N TYR A 329 5.22 -9.72 13.08
CA TYR A 329 4.78 -8.82 14.15
C TYR A 329 4.83 -9.51 15.51
N THR A 330 5.48 -8.87 16.46
CA THR A 330 5.51 -9.27 17.87
C THR A 330 4.50 -8.45 18.65
N ILE A 331 3.63 -9.13 19.39
CA ILE A 331 2.62 -8.50 20.26
C ILE A 331 3.03 -8.78 21.70
N THR A 332 3.08 -7.75 22.52
CA THR A 332 3.48 -7.88 23.93
C THR A 332 2.40 -7.31 24.83
N PHE A 333 1.95 -8.13 25.78
CA PHE A 333 1.10 -7.72 26.88
C PHE A 333 1.96 -7.58 28.14
N ASN A 334 1.80 -6.48 28.87
CA ASN A 334 2.41 -6.36 30.19
C ASN A 334 1.48 -6.97 31.24
N GLU A 335 1.54 -8.29 31.37
CA GLU A 335 0.68 -9.13 32.23
C GLU A 335 0.58 -8.62 33.68
N SER A 336 1.71 -8.16 34.24
CA SER A 336 1.75 -7.62 35.61
C SER A 336 0.96 -6.31 35.77
N VAL A 337 0.91 -5.49 34.72
CA VAL A 337 0.18 -4.21 34.71
C VAL A 337 -1.30 -4.43 34.42
N ILE A 338 -1.64 -5.35 33.51
CA ILE A 338 -3.04 -5.66 33.20
C ILE A 338 -3.70 -6.58 34.24
N GLY A 339 -2.91 -7.26 35.07
CA GLY A 339 -3.40 -8.09 36.17
C GLY A 339 -3.88 -9.48 35.75
N PHE A 340 -3.51 -9.96 34.56
CA PHE A 340 -3.89 -11.27 34.02
C PHE A 340 -2.69 -12.00 33.41
N ASN A 341 -2.70 -13.33 33.46
CA ASN A 341 -1.75 -14.17 32.71
C ASN A 341 -2.27 -14.53 31.32
N LEU A 342 -1.40 -14.54 30.31
CA LEU A 342 -1.72 -15.15 29.02
C LEU A 342 -1.72 -16.67 29.17
N ILE A 343 -2.85 -17.31 28.89
CA ILE A 343 -3.00 -18.77 29.06
C ILE A 343 -3.16 -19.51 27.75
N GLN A 344 -3.52 -18.81 26.67
CA GLN A 344 -3.72 -19.41 25.36
C GLN A 344 -3.74 -18.33 24.29
N TYR A 345 -3.29 -18.66 23.08
CA TYR A 345 -3.53 -17.84 21.90
C TYR A 345 -3.73 -18.69 20.64
N SER A 346 -4.50 -18.18 19.68
CA SER A 346 -4.89 -18.90 18.47
C SER A 346 -4.83 -17.99 17.24
N PRO A 347 -4.14 -18.40 16.15
CA PRO A 347 -3.32 -19.61 16.05
C PRO A 347 -2.10 -19.56 16.98
N PRO A 348 -1.63 -20.71 17.49
CA PRO A 348 -0.42 -20.84 18.32
C PRO A 348 0.82 -20.65 17.45
N THR A 349 1.01 -19.41 17.00
CA THR A 349 2.12 -18.98 16.17
C THR A 349 3.40 -18.87 16.99
N ASN A 350 4.54 -18.98 16.31
CA ASN A 350 5.80 -18.54 16.89
C ASN A 350 5.74 -17.02 16.99
N ASP A 351 6.23 -16.44 18.08
CA ASP A 351 6.59 -15.03 18.09
C ASP A 351 7.83 -14.87 17.18
N PRO A 352 7.77 -14.14 16.04
CA PRO A 352 6.72 -13.21 15.60
C PRO A 352 5.65 -13.80 14.65
N ILE A 353 4.43 -13.21 14.70
CA ILE A 353 3.30 -13.54 13.81
C ILE A 353 3.62 -13.09 12.39
N SER A 354 3.68 -14.03 11.44
CA SER A 354 3.92 -13.72 10.03
C SER A 354 2.65 -13.21 9.34
N ILE A 355 2.67 -11.95 8.90
CA ILE A 355 1.62 -11.37 8.05
C ILE A 355 2.12 -11.32 6.61
N LEU A 356 1.45 -12.07 5.73
CA LEU A 356 1.71 -12.06 4.28
C LEU A 356 1.02 -10.86 3.61
N PRO A 357 1.45 -10.41 2.43
CA PRO A 357 0.80 -9.33 1.71
C PRO A 357 -0.65 -9.65 1.31
N ASN A 358 -1.51 -8.62 1.25
CA ASN A 358 -2.92 -8.72 0.87
C ASN A 358 -3.71 -9.80 1.65
N THR A 359 -3.42 -9.96 2.93
CA THR A 359 -4.11 -10.95 3.78
C THR A 359 -4.90 -10.28 4.89
N SER A 360 -5.86 -11.03 5.42
CA SER A 360 -6.56 -10.69 6.66
C SER A 360 -6.29 -11.80 7.66
N VAL A 361 -5.57 -11.47 8.73
CA VAL A 361 -5.17 -12.41 9.77
C VAL A 361 -5.94 -12.07 11.05
N SER A 362 -6.42 -13.09 11.75
CA SER A 362 -7.04 -12.94 13.06
C SER A 362 -6.23 -13.73 14.09
N ILE A 363 -5.99 -13.13 15.24
CA ILE A 363 -5.40 -13.80 16.40
C ILE A 363 -6.25 -13.52 17.64
N SER A 364 -6.52 -14.55 18.43
CA SER A 364 -7.17 -14.42 19.73
C SER A 364 -6.20 -14.76 20.86
N PHE A 365 -6.31 -14.03 21.95
CA PHE A 365 -5.58 -14.25 23.19
C PHE A 365 -6.59 -14.47 24.32
N LEU A 366 -6.37 -15.51 25.12
CA LEU A 366 -7.17 -15.84 26.28
C LEU A 366 -6.33 -15.65 27.54
N PHE A 367 -6.90 -14.95 28.50
CA PHE A 367 -6.25 -14.58 29.75
C PHE A 367 -6.94 -15.21 30.96
N GLN A 368 -6.18 -15.35 32.04
CA GLN A 368 -6.70 -15.79 33.35
C GLN A 368 -6.39 -14.77 34.44
N ALA A 369 -7.35 -14.60 35.35
CA ALA A 369 -7.19 -13.84 36.59
C ALA A 369 -7.16 -14.77 37.82
N PRO A 370 -6.48 -14.38 38.91
CA PRO A 370 -5.58 -13.23 39.02
C PRO A 370 -4.24 -13.47 38.30
N TYR A 371 -3.45 -12.41 38.10
CA TYR A 371 -2.05 -12.52 37.69
C TYR A 371 -1.22 -13.29 38.72
N GLU A 372 -0.50 -14.29 38.23
CA GLU A 372 0.54 -15.03 38.93
C GLU A 372 1.90 -14.64 38.35
N GLN A 373 2.88 -14.43 39.24
CA GLN A 373 4.23 -13.96 38.88
C GLN A 373 5.05 -15.02 38.14
N TYR A 374 4.80 -16.29 38.43
CA TYR A 374 5.51 -17.43 37.86
C TYR A 374 4.52 -18.38 37.21
N SER A 375 4.65 -18.52 35.91
CA SER A 375 3.79 -19.39 35.11
C SER A 375 4.55 -19.97 33.92
N LEU A 376 4.02 -21.06 33.37
CA LEU A 376 4.57 -21.70 32.19
C LEU A 376 3.45 -22.02 31.20
N LEU A 377 3.54 -21.45 30.01
CA LEU A 377 2.71 -21.83 28.86
C LEU A 377 3.50 -22.77 27.95
N VAL A 378 3.05 -24.02 27.83
CA VAL A 378 3.67 -25.04 26.98
C VAL A 378 2.84 -25.19 25.71
N SER A 379 3.45 -24.91 24.55
CA SER A 379 2.87 -25.14 23.23
C SER A 379 3.43 -26.43 22.63
N VAL A 380 2.56 -27.37 22.26
CA VAL A 380 2.96 -28.67 21.68
C VAL A 380 2.54 -28.71 20.22
N THR A 381 3.49 -28.94 19.31
CA THR A 381 3.23 -29.04 17.87
C THR A 381 3.82 -30.30 17.24
N ASP A 382 3.38 -30.62 16.03
CA ASP A 382 4.00 -31.63 15.18
C ASP A 382 5.14 -31.04 14.34
N GLU A 383 5.70 -31.85 13.46
CA GLU A 383 6.81 -31.45 12.58
C GLU A 383 6.50 -30.42 11.51
N THR A 384 5.23 -30.07 11.35
CA THR A 384 4.72 -29.06 10.43
C THR A 384 4.21 -27.81 11.15
N ASP A 385 4.54 -27.65 12.43
CA ASP A 385 4.07 -26.59 13.32
C ASP A 385 2.55 -26.61 13.60
N LEU A 386 1.86 -27.72 13.29
CA LEU A 386 0.45 -27.84 13.64
C LEU A 386 0.29 -28.18 15.13
N PRO A 387 -0.68 -27.56 15.82
CA PRO A 387 -0.90 -27.82 17.24
C PRO A 387 -1.38 -29.24 17.51
N LEU A 388 -0.72 -29.91 18.46
CA LEU A 388 -1.09 -31.24 18.92
C LEU A 388 -2.01 -31.13 20.12
N THR A 389 -3.30 -31.37 19.90
CA THR A 389 -4.33 -31.43 20.95
C THR A 389 -4.27 -32.75 21.71
N VAL A 390 -4.72 -32.78 22.96
CA VAL A 390 -4.77 -34.02 23.78
C VAL A 390 -3.40 -34.70 23.94
N ALA A 391 -2.32 -33.92 24.02
CA ALA A 391 -1.03 -34.37 24.52
C ALA A 391 -1.03 -34.23 26.04
N ASN A 392 -0.49 -35.20 26.76
CA ASN A 392 -0.29 -35.08 28.20
C ASN A 392 1.02 -34.34 28.44
N VAL A 393 0.94 -33.17 29.07
CA VAL A 393 2.09 -32.36 29.46
C VAL A 393 2.22 -32.46 30.97
N ARG A 394 3.24 -33.18 31.44
CA ARG A 394 3.52 -33.37 32.86
C ARG A 394 4.68 -32.48 33.28
N LEU A 395 4.45 -31.65 34.29
CA LEU A 395 5.43 -30.73 34.84
C LEU A 395 5.81 -31.17 36.26
N VAL A 396 7.12 -31.35 36.51
CA VAL A 396 7.66 -31.79 37.80
C VAL A 396 8.73 -30.83 38.30
N GLY A 397 8.62 -30.30 39.52
CA GLY A 397 9.57 -29.31 40.05
C GLY A 397 9.70 -29.30 41.58
N GLY A 398 10.55 -28.42 42.09
CA GLY A 398 10.75 -28.20 43.53
C GLY A 398 11.27 -29.44 44.27
N GLY A 399 12.20 -30.19 43.67
CA GLY A 399 12.71 -31.44 44.24
C GLY A 399 11.69 -32.59 44.28
N GLY A 400 10.62 -32.51 43.49
CA GLY A 400 9.53 -33.50 43.41
C GLY A 400 8.26 -33.12 44.18
N GLY A 401 8.19 -31.92 44.75
CA GLY A 401 7.01 -31.41 45.46
C GLY A 401 5.88 -30.92 44.55
N TYR A 402 6.19 -30.61 43.29
CA TYR A 402 5.23 -30.27 42.25
C TYR A 402 5.22 -31.38 41.21
N ASP A 403 4.05 -31.98 40.93
CA ASP A 403 3.86 -33.05 39.94
C ASP A 403 2.43 -32.97 39.39
N HIS A 404 2.26 -32.22 38.30
CA HIS A 404 0.95 -31.98 37.69
C HIS A 404 0.97 -32.33 36.21
N THR A 405 -0.14 -32.86 35.71
CA THR A 405 -0.32 -33.16 34.29
C THR A 405 -1.50 -32.38 33.76
N GLU A 406 -1.25 -31.57 32.75
CA GLU A 406 -2.28 -30.89 31.97
C GLU A 406 -2.41 -31.53 30.60
N ILE A 407 -3.59 -31.34 29.99
CA ILE A 407 -3.87 -31.82 28.65
C ILE A 407 -3.81 -30.63 27.70
N SER A 408 -3.11 -30.77 26.58
CA SER A 408 -3.05 -29.70 25.59
C SER A 408 -4.42 -29.41 24.98
N SER A 409 -4.77 -28.12 24.93
CA SER A 409 -6.07 -27.62 24.50
C SER A 409 -6.29 -27.78 22.99
N GLY A 410 -7.38 -27.21 22.46
CA GLY A 410 -7.63 -27.14 21.02
C GLY A 410 -6.56 -26.37 20.23
N THR A 411 -5.76 -25.54 20.89
CA THR A 411 -4.59 -24.85 20.31
C THR A 411 -3.28 -25.57 20.60
N GLY A 412 -3.32 -26.79 21.15
CA GLY A 412 -2.11 -27.54 21.52
C GLY A 412 -1.34 -26.93 22.69
N GLN A 413 -1.98 -26.08 23.50
CA GLN A 413 -1.34 -25.37 24.61
C GLN A 413 -1.80 -25.89 25.97
N SER A 414 -0.90 -25.87 26.96
CA SER A 414 -1.18 -26.17 28.37
C SER A 414 -0.55 -25.11 29.25
N PHE A 415 -1.32 -24.58 30.21
CA PHE A 415 -0.88 -23.51 31.09
C PHE A 415 -0.72 -24.01 32.53
N PHE A 416 0.38 -23.64 33.18
CA PHE A 416 0.70 -24.00 34.56
C PHE A 416 0.89 -22.73 35.40
N ALA A 417 0.03 -22.54 36.40
CA ALA A 417 0.18 -21.53 37.44
C ALA A 417 -0.64 -21.90 38.69
N PRO A 418 -0.30 -21.39 39.88
CA PRO A 418 0.94 -20.68 40.19
C PRO A 418 2.15 -21.63 40.27
N LEU A 419 3.33 -21.13 39.92
CA LEU A 419 4.61 -21.83 40.07
C LEU A 419 5.52 -21.12 41.08
N ALA A 420 6.65 -21.75 41.40
CA ALA A 420 7.74 -21.13 42.16
C ALA A 420 8.92 -20.85 41.22
N GLU A 421 9.76 -19.88 41.57
CA GLU A 421 11.01 -19.61 40.85
C GLU A 421 12.00 -20.76 41.06
N THR A 422 12.00 -21.73 40.14
CA THR A 422 12.87 -22.91 40.18
C THR A 422 12.89 -23.62 38.82
N ASP A 423 13.67 -24.69 38.75
CA ASP A 423 13.78 -25.53 37.56
C ASP A 423 12.70 -26.63 37.59
N TYR A 424 12.08 -26.86 36.44
CA TYR A 424 11.06 -27.89 36.23
C TYR A 424 11.46 -28.85 35.11
N ASN A 425 11.07 -30.12 35.25
CA ASN A 425 11.15 -31.12 34.20
C ASN A 425 9.80 -31.20 33.49
N ILE A 426 9.81 -31.12 32.16
CA ILE A 426 8.63 -31.21 31.31
C ILE A 426 8.68 -32.55 30.58
N ASN A 427 7.69 -33.40 30.82
CA ASN A 427 7.49 -34.67 30.12
C ASN A 427 6.23 -34.59 29.26
N ILE A 428 6.36 -34.83 27.96
CA ILE A 428 5.22 -34.80 27.02
C ILE A 428 5.02 -36.18 26.42
N THR A 429 3.78 -36.68 26.51
CA THR A 429 3.40 -37.96 25.90
C THR A 429 2.12 -37.83 25.06
N LYS A 430 2.13 -38.46 23.89
CA LYS A 430 0.98 -38.54 22.99
C LYS A 430 1.06 -39.83 22.17
N THR A 431 -0.04 -40.56 22.07
CA THR A 431 -0.11 -41.78 21.26
C THR A 431 0.27 -41.50 19.81
N GLY A 432 1.20 -42.28 19.26
CA GLY A 432 1.70 -42.13 17.89
C GLY A 432 2.86 -41.14 17.72
N TYR A 433 3.36 -40.56 18.82
CA TYR A 433 4.49 -39.63 18.81
C TYR A 433 5.55 -40.05 19.83
N ASN A 434 6.81 -39.74 19.53
CA ASN A 434 7.93 -39.96 20.42
C ASN A 434 7.80 -39.02 21.64
N PRO A 435 8.02 -39.52 22.87
CA PRO A 435 7.93 -38.68 24.06
C PRO A 435 9.04 -37.64 24.08
N ILE A 436 8.76 -36.49 24.70
CA ILE A 436 9.74 -35.43 24.96
C ILE A 436 10.00 -35.37 26.46
N ASP A 437 11.28 -35.36 26.83
CA ASP A 437 11.75 -35.10 28.18
C ASP A 437 12.69 -33.89 28.15
N LEU A 438 12.21 -32.75 28.64
CA LEU A 438 13.01 -31.55 28.83
C LEU A 438 13.33 -31.39 30.31
N LEU A 439 14.62 -31.44 30.66
CA LEU A 439 15.09 -31.38 32.03
C LEU A 439 15.55 -29.98 32.42
N ASN A 440 15.30 -29.60 33.67
CA ASN A 440 15.76 -28.35 34.29
C ASN A 440 15.39 -27.08 33.50
N PHE A 441 14.15 -26.97 33.04
CA PHE A 441 13.62 -25.75 32.44
C PHE A 441 13.43 -24.67 33.51
N PRO A 442 14.12 -23.52 33.42
CA PRO A 442 14.02 -22.49 34.45
C PRO A 442 12.70 -21.73 34.33
N VAL A 443 11.97 -21.63 35.44
CA VAL A 443 10.83 -20.71 35.57
C VAL A 443 11.29 -19.52 36.40
N ASN A 444 11.37 -18.35 35.77
CA ASN A 444 11.83 -17.09 36.38
C ASN A 444 10.91 -15.89 36.08
N GLY A 445 9.73 -16.17 35.54
CA GLY A 445 8.66 -15.22 35.26
C GLY A 445 7.50 -15.95 34.61
N ASN A 446 6.81 -15.26 33.70
CA ASN A 446 5.85 -15.90 32.80
C ASN A 446 6.61 -16.37 31.57
N ASN A 447 6.95 -17.66 31.57
CA ASN A 447 7.75 -18.27 30.53
C ASN A 447 6.84 -19.00 29.52
N GLU A 448 7.24 -18.97 28.25
CA GLU A 448 6.61 -19.75 27.20
C GLU A 448 7.63 -20.71 26.60
N VAL A 449 7.20 -21.93 26.28
CA VAL A 449 8.04 -22.92 25.59
C VAL A 449 7.25 -23.66 24.54
N LYS A 450 7.82 -23.74 23.33
CA LYS A 450 7.28 -24.55 22.24
C LYS A 450 8.09 -25.83 22.10
N LEU A 451 7.40 -26.97 22.08
CA LEU A 451 8.01 -28.30 21.98
C LEU A 451 7.37 -29.08 20.82
N GLN A 452 8.22 -29.53 19.91
CA GLN A 452 7.84 -30.23 18.69
C GLN A 452 7.98 -31.75 18.87
N MET A 453 6.88 -32.48 18.73
CA MET A 453 6.86 -33.93 18.77
C MET A 453 7.00 -34.53 17.36
N PHE A 454 7.71 -35.65 17.25
CA PHE A 454 7.86 -36.39 15.99
C PHE A 454 7.08 -37.71 16.03
N PRO A 455 6.45 -38.13 14.92
CA PRO A 455 5.75 -39.42 14.84
C PRO A 455 6.67 -40.61 15.16
N THR A 456 6.11 -41.65 15.77
CA THR A 456 6.79 -42.93 16.06
C THR A 456 6.89 -43.86 14.88
#